data_AF-A0A661CGC7-F1
#
_entry.id   AF-A0A661CGC7-F1
#
_cell.length_a   1.000
_cell.length_b   1.000
_cell.length_c   1.000
_cell.angle_alpha   90.00
_cell.angle_beta   90.00
_cell.angle_gamma   90.00
#
_symmetry.space_group_name_H-M   'P 1'
#
loop_
_entity.id
_entity.type
_entity.pdbx_description
1 polymer ?
#
loop_
_entity_poly.entity_id
_entity_poly.type
_entity_poly.pdbx_seq_one_letter_code
_entity_poly.pdbx_strand_id
1 'polypeptide(L)'
;MAGIVYTDKPYQDVAEPLNAFQCLQEGEQCQLKGCFREIVLSEYTEEELERIDPKLVVLAPFTLSPQTDKTTLLVKGHEWHKKVTQKFPTDKRWEALNILGLFILNRFRQISYEEVIAMLNFDLMDTVAGKQLFDMGQVKALREMVLEVLKARFELVPNEMLDKIRAISQLDNLKHILIQATLSPDIDSFKGKLS
;
A
#
# COMPACT_ATOMS: atom_id res chain seq x y z
N MET A 1 7.17 -30.53 -5.46
CA MET A 1 7.49 -29.51 -6.48
C MET A 1 7.22 -28.15 -5.86
N ALA A 2 8.23 -27.29 -5.78
CA ALA A 2 8.10 -25.95 -5.23
C ALA A 2 7.99 -24.92 -6.37
N GLY A 3 7.29 -23.81 -6.13
CA GLY A 3 7.07 -22.77 -7.14
C GLY A 3 7.80 -21.49 -6.78
N ILE A 4 8.54 -20.91 -7.73
CA ILE A 4 8.92 -19.49 -7.65
C ILE A 4 7.87 -18.70 -8.41
N VAL A 5 7.35 -17.65 -7.78
CA VAL A 5 6.25 -16.85 -8.32
C VAL A 5 6.77 -15.45 -8.62
N TYR A 6 6.70 -15.07 -9.88
CA TYR A 6 6.90 -13.72 -10.37
C TYR A 6 5.54 -13.09 -10.65
N THR A 7 5.33 -11.85 -10.22
CA THR A 7 4.05 -11.16 -10.43
C THR A 7 3.82 -10.81 -11.89
N ASP A 8 4.89 -10.46 -12.62
CA ASP A 8 4.87 -10.09 -14.04
C ASP A 8 6.20 -10.47 -14.71
N LYS A 9 6.18 -10.59 -16.04
CA LYS A 9 7.33 -11.00 -16.85
C LYS A 9 8.61 -10.19 -16.64
N PRO A 10 8.57 -8.84 -16.52
CA PRO A 10 9.79 -8.05 -16.32
C PRO A 10 10.57 -8.42 -15.06
N TYR A 11 9.89 -8.88 -14.00
CA TYR A 11 10.57 -9.33 -12.78
C TYR A 11 11.32 -10.64 -12.99
N GLN A 12 10.77 -11.55 -13.81
CA GLN A 12 11.47 -12.76 -14.20
C GLN A 12 12.67 -12.46 -15.09
N ASP A 13 12.53 -11.53 -16.04
CA ASP A 13 13.61 -11.20 -16.98
C ASP A 13 14.85 -10.61 -16.28
N VAL A 14 14.64 -9.89 -15.17
CA VAL A 14 15.72 -9.32 -14.34
C VAL A 14 16.25 -10.34 -13.34
N ALA A 15 15.45 -11.34 -12.96
CA ALA A 15 15.87 -12.38 -12.05
C ALA A 15 16.85 -13.34 -12.74
N GLU A 16 17.91 -13.71 -12.03
CA GLU A 16 18.79 -14.77 -12.50
C GLU A 16 18.02 -16.10 -12.48
N PRO A 17 17.94 -16.85 -13.61
CA PRO A 17 17.19 -18.09 -13.66
C PRO A 17 17.70 -19.05 -12.59
N LEU A 18 16.81 -19.74 -11.86
CA LEU A 18 17.25 -20.68 -10.81
C LEU A 18 18.19 -21.76 -11.34
N ASN A 19 18.02 -22.15 -12.60
CA ASN A 19 18.86 -23.13 -13.26
C ASN A 19 20.27 -22.61 -13.60
N ALA A 20 20.55 -21.32 -13.36
CA ALA A 20 21.88 -20.73 -13.50
C ALA A 20 22.78 -21.02 -12.28
N PHE A 21 22.20 -21.29 -11.09
CA PHE A 21 22.97 -21.67 -9.92
C PHE A 21 23.56 -23.08 -10.08
N GLN A 22 24.87 -23.17 -10.30
CA GLN A 22 25.62 -24.43 -10.23
C GLN A 22 25.74 -24.88 -8.77
N CYS A 23 25.57 -26.17 -8.48
CA CYS A 23 25.69 -26.65 -7.11
C CYS A 23 27.10 -26.42 -6.54
N LEU A 24 27.14 -26.04 -5.26
CA LEU A 24 28.33 -25.63 -4.51
C LEU A 24 29.38 -26.73 -4.28
N GLN A 25 29.23 -27.93 -4.88
CA GLN A 25 30.16 -29.05 -4.70
C GLN A 25 30.47 -29.76 -6.03
N GLU A 26 31.76 -29.91 -6.32
CA GLU A 26 32.27 -30.72 -7.43
C GLU A 26 31.89 -32.19 -7.22
N GLY A 27 31.02 -32.73 -8.08
CA GLY A 27 30.71 -34.16 -8.16
C GLY A 27 29.26 -34.55 -7.94
N GLU A 28 28.41 -33.67 -7.40
CA GLU A 28 26.97 -33.91 -7.29
C GLU A 28 26.21 -33.22 -8.42
N GLN A 29 25.53 -34.01 -9.26
CA GLN A 29 24.55 -33.48 -10.21
C GLN A 29 23.32 -32.97 -9.45
N CYS A 30 23.37 -31.75 -8.90
CA CYS A 30 22.14 -31.06 -8.55
C CYS A 30 21.46 -30.59 -9.83
N GLN A 31 20.58 -31.42 -10.36
CA GLN A 31 19.57 -30.91 -11.28
C GLN A 31 18.44 -30.34 -10.42
N LEU A 32 18.47 -29.03 -10.15
CA LEU A 32 17.27 -28.31 -9.67
C LEU A 32 16.11 -28.41 -10.69
N LYS A 33 16.44 -28.78 -11.94
CA LYS A 33 15.49 -29.17 -12.99
C LYS A 33 14.50 -30.22 -12.46
N GLY A 34 13.23 -29.83 -12.40
CA GLY A 34 12.12 -30.68 -11.96
C GLY A 34 11.72 -30.51 -10.49
N CYS A 35 12.58 -29.93 -9.65
CA CYS A 35 12.24 -29.63 -8.26
C CYS A 35 11.46 -28.31 -8.13
N PHE A 36 11.80 -27.33 -8.97
CA PHE A 36 11.21 -25.99 -8.98
C PHE A 36 10.57 -25.64 -10.31
N ARG A 37 9.44 -24.94 -10.25
CA ARG A 37 8.77 -24.33 -11.41
C ARG A 37 8.71 -22.82 -11.21
N GLU A 38 9.18 -22.08 -12.19
CA GLU A 38 8.99 -20.64 -12.25
C GLU A 38 7.62 -20.34 -12.88
N ILE A 39 6.85 -19.46 -12.25
CA ILE A 39 5.48 -19.10 -12.61
C ILE A 39 5.42 -17.59 -12.73
N VAL A 40 4.86 -17.10 -13.84
CA VAL A 40 4.56 -15.68 -14.03
C VAL A 40 3.04 -15.51 -13.92
N LEU A 41 2.56 -14.84 -12.87
CA LEU A 41 1.12 -14.76 -12.58
C LEU A 41 0.32 -14.06 -13.69
N SER A 42 0.92 -13.09 -14.39
CA SER A 42 0.28 -12.42 -15.52
C SER A 42 0.03 -13.30 -16.74
N GLU A 43 0.68 -14.47 -16.82
CA GLU A 43 0.49 -15.46 -17.89
C GLU A 43 -0.59 -16.49 -17.55
N TYR A 44 -1.10 -16.48 -16.31
CA TYR A 44 -2.08 -17.44 -15.82
C TYR A 44 -3.48 -16.85 -15.88
N THR A 45 -4.48 -17.71 -16.10
CA THR A 45 -5.88 -17.35 -15.85
C THR A 45 -6.29 -17.63 -14.41
N GLU A 46 -7.39 -17.02 -13.98
CA GLU A 46 -7.98 -17.27 -12.66
C GLU A 46 -8.35 -18.75 -12.49
N GLU A 47 -8.91 -19.38 -13.52
CA GLU A 47 -9.28 -20.80 -13.51
C GLU A 47 -8.06 -21.72 -13.40
N GLU A 48 -6.92 -21.34 -14.00
CA GLU A 48 -5.69 -22.11 -13.90
C GLU A 48 -5.12 -22.07 -12.48
N LEU A 49 -5.17 -20.91 -11.81
CA LEU A 49 -4.78 -20.79 -10.41
C LEU A 49 -5.67 -21.64 -9.50
N GLU A 50 -6.99 -21.59 -9.70
CA GLU A 50 -7.94 -22.38 -8.91
C GLU A 50 -7.80 -23.89 -9.09
N ARG A 51 -7.44 -24.34 -10.30
CA ARG A 51 -7.16 -25.76 -10.56
C ARG A 51 -5.92 -26.26 -9.81
N ILE A 52 -4.94 -25.40 -9.55
CA ILE A 52 -3.75 -25.73 -8.77
C ILE A 52 -4.11 -25.84 -7.29
N ASP A 53 -4.68 -24.78 -6.73
CA ASP A 53 -5.25 -24.76 -5.39
C ASP A 53 -6.33 -23.66 -5.33
N PRO A 54 -7.58 -23.97 -4.91
CA PRO A 54 -8.65 -22.98 -4.80
C PRO A 54 -8.31 -21.77 -3.92
N LYS A 55 -7.35 -21.88 -3.00
CA LYS A 55 -6.89 -20.77 -2.15
C LYS A 55 -6.06 -19.74 -2.91
N LEU A 56 -5.52 -20.09 -4.08
CA LEU A 56 -4.75 -19.17 -4.92
C LEU A 56 -5.60 -18.08 -5.56
N VAL A 57 -6.92 -18.09 -5.35
CA VAL A 57 -7.80 -16.96 -5.71
C VAL A 57 -7.32 -15.62 -5.11
N VAL A 58 -6.60 -15.64 -3.99
CA VAL A 58 -5.98 -14.41 -3.44
C VAL A 58 -4.98 -13.76 -4.39
N LEU A 59 -4.38 -14.54 -5.31
CA LEU A 59 -3.44 -14.07 -6.34
C LEU A 59 -4.13 -13.67 -7.64
N ALA A 60 -5.44 -13.85 -7.76
CA ALA A 60 -6.21 -13.52 -8.95
C ALA A 60 -6.04 -12.07 -9.46
N PRO A 61 -5.78 -11.04 -8.63
CA PRO A 61 -5.49 -9.71 -9.15
C PRO A 61 -4.37 -9.70 -10.19
N PHE A 62 -3.35 -10.54 -10.04
CA PHE A 62 -2.18 -10.57 -10.93
C PHE A 62 -2.44 -11.21 -12.29
N THR A 63 -3.57 -11.91 -12.49
CA THR A 63 -3.96 -12.46 -13.79
C THR A 63 -4.57 -11.41 -14.71
N LEU A 64 -4.97 -10.25 -14.16
CA LEU A 64 -5.52 -9.13 -14.92
C LEU A 64 -4.44 -8.13 -15.28
N SER A 65 -4.63 -7.38 -16.37
CA SER A 65 -3.75 -6.27 -16.74
C SER A 65 -3.82 -5.15 -15.70
N PRO A 66 -2.71 -4.48 -15.34
CA PRO A 66 -2.76 -3.30 -14.46
C PRO A 66 -3.59 -2.13 -15.03
N GLN A 67 -3.90 -2.15 -16.33
CA GLN A 67 -4.75 -1.17 -17.02
C GLN A 67 -6.23 -1.61 -17.13
N THR A 68 -6.64 -2.70 -16.47
CA THR A 68 -8.06 -3.10 -16.43
C THR A 68 -8.93 -1.96 -15.91
N ASP A 69 -10.07 -1.73 -16.58
CA ASP A 69 -10.98 -0.67 -16.21
C ASP A 69 -11.65 -0.93 -14.86
N LYS A 70 -12.08 0.16 -14.23
CA LYS A 70 -12.69 0.12 -12.89
C LYS A 70 -13.96 -0.73 -12.85
N THR A 71 -14.80 -0.68 -13.88
CA THR A 71 -16.08 -1.39 -13.87
C THR A 71 -15.89 -2.91 -13.90
N THR A 72 -15.01 -3.40 -14.75
CA THR A 72 -14.62 -4.81 -14.78
C THR A 72 -13.96 -5.24 -13.47
N LEU A 73 -13.11 -4.38 -12.91
CA LEU A 73 -12.43 -4.69 -11.66
C LEU A 73 -13.37 -4.76 -10.46
N LEU A 74 -14.38 -3.89 -10.38
CA LEU A 74 -15.43 -3.95 -9.35
C LEU A 74 -16.18 -5.29 -9.40
N VAL A 75 -16.58 -5.71 -10.60
CA VAL A 75 -17.25 -7.01 -10.79
C VAL A 75 -16.33 -8.15 -10.34
N LYS A 76 -15.06 -8.12 -10.75
CA LYS A 76 -14.07 -9.12 -10.38
C LYS A 76 -13.79 -9.13 -8.87
N GLY A 77 -13.69 -7.98 -8.24
CA GLY A 77 -13.52 -7.85 -6.79
C GLY A 77 -14.63 -8.54 -6.00
N HIS A 78 -15.88 -8.34 -6.40
CA HIS A 78 -17.03 -9.03 -5.79
C HIS A 78 -17.00 -10.55 -6.03
N GLU A 79 -16.62 -10.99 -7.24
CA GLU A 79 -16.42 -12.42 -7.54
C GLU A 79 -15.36 -13.04 -6.63
N TRP A 80 -14.20 -12.39 -6.48
CA TRP A 80 -13.11 -12.86 -5.63
C TRP A 80 -13.51 -12.87 -4.15
N HIS A 81 -14.21 -11.85 -3.67
CA HIS A 81 -14.75 -11.84 -2.30
C HIS A 81 -15.66 -13.05 -2.06
N LYS A 82 -16.59 -13.33 -3.00
CA LYS A 82 -17.47 -14.50 -2.94
C LYS A 82 -16.67 -15.81 -2.95
N LYS A 83 -15.63 -15.91 -3.78
CA LYS A 83 -14.78 -17.09 -3.84
C LYS A 83 -13.99 -17.30 -2.55
N VAL A 84 -13.40 -16.24 -1.97
CA VAL A 84 -12.69 -16.32 -0.68
C VAL A 84 -13.62 -16.80 0.42
N THR A 85 -14.81 -16.21 0.53
CA THR A 85 -15.79 -16.61 1.55
C THR A 85 -16.28 -18.05 1.38
N GLN A 86 -16.32 -18.57 0.15
CA GLN A 86 -16.68 -19.98 -0.13
C GLN A 86 -15.53 -20.97 0.12
N LYS A 87 -14.28 -20.61 -0.20
CA LYS A 87 -13.14 -21.53 -0.20
C LYS A 87 -12.35 -21.54 1.11
N PHE A 88 -12.38 -20.45 1.88
CA PHE A 88 -11.62 -20.34 3.13
C PHE A 88 -12.49 -20.64 4.37
N PRO A 89 -11.92 -21.33 5.38
CA PRO A 89 -12.50 -21.45 6.72
C PRO A 89 -12.84 -20.09 7.32
N THR A 90 -13.93 -19.99 8.08
CA THR A 90 -14.46 -18.72 8.60
C THR A 90 -13.42 -17.89 9.36
N ASP A 91 -12.56 -18.55 10.14
CA ASP A 91 -11.48 -17.94 10.92
C ASP A 91 -10.35 -17.34 10.05
N LYS A 92 -10.23 -17.76 8.79
CA LYS A 92 -9.20 -17.30 7.85
C LYS A 92 -9.70 -16.38 6.75
N ARG A 93 -11.02 -16.19 6.63
CA ARG A 93 -11.62 -15.36 5.57
C ARG A 93 -11.14 -13.93 5.63
N TRP A 94 -11.08 -13.35 6.83
CA TRP A 94 -10.68 -11.96 7.00
C TRP A 94 -9.22 -11.73 6.58
N GLU A 95 -8.31 -12.62 6.98
CA GLU A 95 -6.91 -12.56 6.56
C GLU A 95 -6.76 -12.71 5.03
N ALA A 96 -7.49 -13.65 4.42
CA ALA A 96 -7.47 -13.84 2.97
C ALA A 96 -8.02 -12.61 2.20
N LEU A 97 -9.11 -12.00 2.70
CA LEU A 97 -9.67 -10.78 2.12
C LEU A 97 -8.71 -9.59 2.27
N ASN A 98 -8.01 -9.49 3.38
CA ASN A 98 -7.00 -8.43 3.59
C ASN A 98 -5.83 -8.57 2.61
N ILE A 99 -5.30 -9.78 2.46
CA ILE A 99 -4.23 -10.05 1.50
C ILE A 99 -4.69 -9.70 0.08
N LEU A 100 -5.89 -10.14 -0.30
CA LEU A 100 -6.49 -9.83 -1.59
C LEU A 100 -6.63 -8.31 -1.79
N GLY A 101 -7.12 -7.58 -0.79
CA GLY A 101 -7.27 -6.12 -0.83
C GLY A 101 -5.94 -5.38 -1.01
N LEU A 102 -4.89 -5.82 -0.32
CA LEU A 102 -3.54 -5.28 -0.49
C LEU A 102 -2.99 -5.54 -1.89
N PHE A 103 -3.25 -6.71 -2.49
CA PHE A 103 -2.83 -6.98 -3.85
C PHE A 103 -3.57 -6.16 -4.90
N ILE A 104 -4.88 -5.92 -4.69
CA ILE A 104 -5.65 -5.00 -5.55
C ILE A 104 -5.06 -3.58 -5.46
N LEU A 105 -4.85 -3.06 -4.24
CA LEU A 105 -4.26 -1.73 -4.03
C LEU A 105 -2.87 -1.60 -4.65
N ASN A 106 -2.04 -2.64 -4.53
CA ASN A 106 -0.69 -2.66 -5.09
C ASN A 106 -0.70 -2.66 -6.63
N ARG A 107 -1.58 -3.47 -7.25
CA ARG A 107 -1.60 -3.64 -8.70
C ARG A 107 -2.33 -2.51 -9.42
N PHE A 108 -3.41 -1.99 -8.84
CA PHE A 108 -4.31 -1.04 -9.48
C PHE A 108 -4.28 0.32 -8.78
N ARG A 109 -3.28 1.13 -9.12
CA ARG A 109 -2.96 2.39 -8.42
C ARG A 109 -4.02 3.50 -8.55
N GLN A 110 -5.02 3.34 -9.41
CA GLN A 110 -6.06 4.36 -9.67
C GLN A 110 -7.38 4.09 -8.92
N ILE A 111 -7.41 3.06 -8.07
CA ILE A 111 -8.59 2.72 -7.27
C ILE A 111 -8.63 3.58 -6.00
N SER A 112 -9.83 4.05 -5.66
CA SER A 112 -10.07 4.79 -4.42
C SER A 112 -10.24 3.84 -3.23
N TYR A 113 -10.07 4.39 -2.03
CA TYR A 113 -10.29 3.68 -0.79
C TYR A 113 -11.71 3.08 -0.69
N GLU A 114 -12.71 3.88 -1.07
CA GLU A 114 -14.13 3.50 -1.06
C GLU A 114 -14.43 2.36 -2.04
N GLU A 115 -13.79 2.38 -3.21
CA GLU A 115 -13.93 1.31 -4.21
C GLU A 115 -13.41 -0.03 -3.64
N VAL A 116 -12.31 -0.03 -2.88
CA VAL A 116 -11.77 -1.27 -2.25
C VAL A 116 -12.66 -1.77 -1.12
N ILE A 117 -13.16 -0.88 -0.25
CA ILE A 117 -14.14 -1.26 0.77
C ILE A 117 -15.37 -1.88 0.11
N ALA A 118 -15.89 -1.26 -0.95
CA ALA A 118 -17.08 -1.75 -1.64
C ALA A 118 -16.87 -3.16 -2.20
N MET A 119 -15.71 -3.45 -2.81
CA MET A 119 -15.41 -4.76 -3.40
C MET A 119 -15.23 -5.86 -2.35
N LEU A 120 -14.47 -5.58 -1.29
CA LEU A 120 -13.88 -6.62 -0.43
C LEU A 120 -14.23 -6.49 1.05
N ASN A 121 -14.91 -5.41 1.45
CA ASN A 121 -15.05 -5.01 2.85
C ASN A 121 -13.70 -4.93 3.59
N PHE A 122 -12.66 -4.50 2.86
CA PHE A 122 -11.31 -4.29 3.37
C PHE A 122 -11.13 -2.84 3.77
N ASP A 123 -10.81 -2.61 5.04
CA ASP A 123 -10.53 -1.29 5.60
C ASP A 123 -9.02 -1.15 5.87
N LEU A 124 -8.33 -0.31 5.08
CA LEU A 124 -6.90 -0.03 5.26
C LEU A 124 -6.60 0.64 6.61
N MET A 125 -7.55 1.38 7.18
CA MET A 125 -7.42 2.01 8.50
C MET A 125 -7.39 1.00 9.63
N ASP A 126 -7.74 -0.27 9.40
CA ASP A 126 -7.50 -1.33 10.39
C ASP A 126 -6.00 -1.65 10.54
N THR A 127 -5.17 -1.28 9.56
CA THR A 127 -3.72 -1.52 9.59
C THR A 127 -2.97 -0.39 10.32
N VAL A 128 -1.83 -0.73 10.97
CA VAL A 128 -0.94 0.26 11.58
C VAL A 128 -0.44 1.27 10.55
N ALA A 129 -0.07 0.80 9.35
CA ALA A 129 0.38 1.66 8.26
C ALA A 129 -0.71 2.63 7.79
N GLY A 130 -1.96 2.18 7.66
CA GLY A 130 -3.10 3.02 7.31
C GLY A 130 -3.33 4.14 8.32
N LYS A 131 -3.34 3.81 9.62
CA LYS A 131 -3.44 4.79 10.71
C LYS A 131 -2.31 5.81 10.67
N GLN A 132 -1.07 5.35 10.48
CA GLN A 132 0.09 6.23 10.38
C GLN A 132 0.01 7.17 9.17
N LEU A 133 -0.40 6.68 7.99
CA LEU A 133 -0.59 7.53 6.81
C LEU A 133 -1.66 8.61 7.05
N PHE A 134 -2.75 8.25 7.72
CA PHE A 134 -3.80 9.19 8.09
C PHE A 134 -3.29 10.27 9.05
N ASP A 135 -2.56 9.87 10.09
CA ASP A 135 -1.96 10.80 11.05
C ASP A 135 -0.92 11.72 10.39
N MET A 136 -0.08 11.18 9.49
CA MET A 136 0.85 11.96 8.67
C MET A 136 0.11 13.00 7.81
N GLY A 137 -1.03 12.61 7.24
CA GLY A 137 -1.89 13.51 6.47
C GLY A 137 -2.44 14.67 7.32
N GLN A 138 -2.94 14.39 8.52
CA GLN A 138 -3.41 15.42 9.45
C GLN A 138 -2.29 16.38 9.87
N VAL A 139 -1.11 15.84 10.20
CA VAL A 139 0.08 16.63 10.55
C VAL A 139 0.47 17.56 9.41
N LYS A 140 0.48 17.06 8.17
CA LYS A 140 0.76 17.88 6.98
C LYS A 140 -0.26 19.01 6.81
N ALA A 141 -1.55 18.69 6.89
CA ALA A 141 -2.63 19.66 6.73
C ALA A 141 -2.57 20.76 7.80
N LEU A 142 -2.34 20.42 9.07
CA LEU A 142 -2.22 21.41 10.14
C LEU A 142 -0.99 22.31 9.96
N ARG A 143 0.15 21.76 9.51
CA ARG A 143 1.33 22.59 9.19
C ARG A 143 0.99 23.61 8.11
N GLU A 144 0.36 23.17 7.01
CA GLU A 144 -0.05 24.06 5.92
C GLU A 144 -0.99 25.16 6.44
N MET A 145 -1.98 24.80 7.25
CA MET A 145 -2.92 25.75 7.86
C MET A 145 -2.23 26.78 8.78
N VAL A 146 -1.29 26.35 9.63
CA VAL A 146 -0.49 27.28 10.46
C VAL A 146 0.25 28.27 9.56
N LEU A 147 0.90 27.78 8.51
CA LEU A 147 1.67 28.64 7.60
C LEU A 147 0.77 29.62 6.84
N GLU A 148 -0.42 29.20 6.42
CA GLU A 148 -1.40 30.06 5.77
C GLU A 148 -1.90 31.16 6.71
N VAL A 149 -2.23 30.82 7.96
CA VAL A 149 -2.64 31.81 8.98
C VAL A 149 -1.53 32.83 9.22
N LEU A 150 -0.29 32.39 9.40
CA LEU A 150 0.84 33.31 9.62
C LEU A 150 1.08 34.24 8.43
N LYS A 151 1.00 33.72 7.20
CA LYS A 151 1.12 34.54 5.97
C LYS A 151 -0.02 35.55 5.86
N ALA A 152 -1.25 35.13 6.13
CA ALA A 152 -2.41 35.99 6.06
C ALA A 152 -2.37 37.12 7.10
N ARG A 153 -1.83 36.85 8.29
CA ARG A 153 -1.78 37.83 9.39
C ARG A 153 -0.58 38.75 9.34
N PHE A 154 0.58 38.25 8.90
CA PHE A 154 1.85 38.96 9.06
C PHE A 154 2.58 39.25 7.74
N GLU A 155 2.01 38.85 6.60
CA GLU A 155 2.52 38.99 5.22
C GLU A 155 3.85 38.26 4.94
N LEU A 156 4.84 38.41 5.81
CA LEU A 156 6.17 37.80 5.71
C LEU A 156 6.42 36.87 6.90
N VAL A 157 6.74 35.61 6.60
CA VAL A 157 7.11 34.61 7.61
C VAL A 157 8.58 34.22 7.43
N PRO A 158 9.47 34.58 8.37
CA PRO A 158 10.87 34.17 8.36
C PRO A 158 11.09 32.67 8.10
N ASN A 159 12.03 32.34 7.22
CA ASN A 159 12.35 30.95 6.82
C ASN A 159 12.68 30.05 8.01
N GLU A 160 13.39 30.56 9.02
CA GLU A 160 13.72 29.83 10.25
C GLU A 160 12.45 29.30 10.96
N MET A 161 11.35 30.07 10.95
CA MET A 161 10.09 29.63 11.55
C MET A 161 9.36 28.63 10.66
N LEU A 162 9.43 28.79 9.33
CA LEU A 162 8.87 27.81 8.39
C LEU A 162 9.50 26.43 8.64
N ASP A 163 10.82 26.39 8.80
CA ASP A 163 11.55 25.14 9.01
C ASP A 163 11.22 24.53 10.38
N LYS A 164 11.14 25.35 11.44
CA LYS A 164 10.68 24.90 12.76
C LYS A 164 9.27 24.31 12.72
N ILE A 165 8.31 24.98 12.08
CA ILE A 165 6.92 24.48 11.95
C ILE A 165 6.87 23.18 11.16
N ARG A 166 7.63 23.08 10.06
CA ARG A 166 7.72 21.86 9.25
C ARG A 166 8.35 20.68 9.99
N ALA A 167 9.20 20.94 10.99
CA ALA A 167 9.81 19.91 11.81
C ALA A 167 8.86 19.34 12.90
N ILE A 168 7.78 20.05 13.26
CA ILE A 168 6.85 19.59 14.32
C ILE A 168 6.06 18.38 13.82
N SER A 169 6.32 17.20 14.35
CA SER A 169 5.65 15.94 13.98
C SER A 169 4.42 15.61 14.84
N GLN A 170 4.29 16.24 16.01
CA GLN A 170 3.22 15.97 16.96
C GLN A 170 1.99 16.81 16.63
N LEU A 171 0.85 16.15 16.42
CA LEU A 171 -0.40 16.79 16.02
C LEU A 171 -0.91 17.79 17.07
N ASP A 172 -0.84 17.44 18.35
CA ASP A 172 -1.34 18.31 19.42
C ASP A 172 -0.48 19.57 19.60
N ASN A 173 0.83 19.46 19.38
CA ASN A 173 1.71 20.63 19.33
C ASN A 173 1.31 21.54 18.17
N LEU A 174 1.01 21.00 16.98
CA LEU A 174 0.54 21.81 15.86
C LEU A 174 -0.80 22.51 16.14
N LYS A 175 -1.75 21.84 16.80
CA LYS A 175 -3.01 22.47 17.24
C LYS A 175 -2.74 23.65 18.17
N HIS A 176 -1.86 23.46 19.15
CA HIS A 176 -1.46 24.53 20.06
C HIS A 176 -0.80 25.70 19.31
N ILE A 177 0.12 25.40 18.40
CA ILE A 177 0.79 26.41 17.57
C ILE A 177 -0.19 27.16 16.68
N LEU A 178 -1.21 26.50 16.10
CA LEU A 178 -2.25 27.16 15.33
C LEU A 178 -3.06 28.16 16.16
N ILE A 179 -3.39 27.79 17.40
CA ILE A 179 -4.04 28.70 18.35
C ILE A 179 -3.15 29.91 18.63
N GLN A 180 -1.86 29.69 18.92
CA GLN A 180 -0.91 30.79 19.16
C GLN A 180 -0.72 31.66 17.92
N ALA A 181 -0.71 31.08 16.71
CA ALA A 181 -0.63 31.80 15.45
C ALA A 181 -1.84 32.72 15.22
N THR A 182 -2.97 32.44 15.86
CA THR A 182 -4.19 33.27 15.79
C THR A 182 -4.21 34.34 16.88
N LEU A 183 -3.71 34.02 18.09
CA LEU A 183 -3.78 34.90 19.25
C LEU A 183 -2.61 35.87 19.38
N SER A 184 -1.45 35.56 18.80
CA SER A 184 -0.26 36.39 18.94
C SER A 184 -0.49 37.77 18.28
N PRO A 185 -0.15 38.89 18.94
CA PRO A 185 -0.40 40.22 18.40
C PRO A 185 0.46 40.51 17.16
N ASP A 186 1.70 40.01 17.15
CA ASP A 186 2.68 40.19 16.09
C ASP A 186 3.52 38.92 15.92
N ILE A 187 4.39 38.94 14.91
CA ILE A 187 5.19 37.79 14.51
C ILE A 187 6.33 37.48 15.50
N ASP A 188 6.85 38.49 16.20
CA ASP A 188 7.91 38.30 17.20
C ASP A 188 7.36 37.64 18.47
N SER A 189 6.15 38.04 18.87
CA SER A 189 5.38 37.41 19.95
C SER A 189 5.09 35.94 19.64
N PHE A 190 4.73 35.64 18.39
CA PHE A 190 4.54 34.26 17.94
C PHE A 190 5.85 33.47 17.93
N LYS A 191 6.96 34.08 17.48
CA LYS A 191 8.30 33.45 17.47
C LYS A 191 8.68 32.93 18.85
N GLY A 192 8.38 33.70 19.91
CA GLY A 192 8.59 33.29 21.30
C GLY A 192 7.76 32.08 21.75
N LYS A 193 6.66 31.75 21.05
CA LYS A 193 5.81 30.57 21.31
C LYS A 193 6.19 29.34 20.48
N LEU A 194 7.06 29.50 19.49
CA LEU A 194 7.53 28.46 18.59
C LEU A 194 8.80 27.74 19.11
N SER A 195 9.20 28.02 20.35
CA SER A 195 10.42 27.49 21.00
C SER A 195 10.15 26.22 21.77
#